data_AF-A0A1G4BI56-F1
#
_entry.id   AF-A0A1G4BI56-F1
#
_cell.length_a   1.000
_cell.length_b   1.000
_cell.length_c   1.000
_cell.angle_alpha   90.00
_cell.angle_beta   90.00
_cell.angle_gamma   90.00
#
_symmetry.space_group_name_H-M   'P 1'
#
loop_
_entity.id
_entity.type
_entity.pdbx_description
1 polymer ?
#
loop_
_entity_poly.entity_id
_entity_poly.type
_entity_poly.pdbx_seq_one_letter_code
_entity_poly.pdbx_strand_id
1 'polypeptide(L)'
;MPAPTAKQVDVSAPPFEAAFQEPQQDEELLLDAPTLPEEMDAILPSVPQNGEEGEMVVDEENRPRFAPARDIDPVTRIETRKVPVPPHRFTPLKSSWPKIYPPLVEHLKLQVRMNPRRKQVELRTSKHTTEDGALQKGEDFVKAFTLGFDVDDAIALLRLDDLYIETFEIRDVKQVMGNEAQGRAIGRIAGKDGKTKFAIENASKTRIVLADSKIHILGAYKNIHMARESIVSLILGKPPSKVYGNLRTVAARMKERF
;
A
#
# COMPACT_ATOMS: atom_id res chain seq x y z
N MET A 1 -42.43 53.89 1.09
CA MET A 1 -43.53 53.49 0.19
C MET A 1 -43.17 52.13 -0.41
N PRO A 2 -43.91 51.05 -0.09
CA PRO A 2 -43.79 49.77 -0.79
C PRO A 2 -44.85 49.68 -1.90
N ALA A 3 -44.53 49.02 -3.00
CA ALA A 3 -45.50 48.64 -4.03
C ALA A 3 -45.68 47.10 -4.05
N PRO A 4 -46.90 46.60 -4.32
CA PRO A 4 -47.36 45.26 -3.95
C PRO A 4 -47.66 44.36 -5.16
N THR A 5 -48.06 43.10 -4.85
CA THR A 5 -48.94 42.22 -5.67
C THR A 5 -48.27 41.42 -6.80
N ALA A 6 -48.62 40.19 -7.17
CA ALA A 6 -49.07 38.91 -6.56
C ALA A 6 -49.42 37.98 -7.75
N LYS A 7 -49.05 36.68 -7.70
CA LYS A 7 -49.95 35.56 -8.08
C LYS A 7 -49.36 34.16 -7.79
N GLN A 8 -50.25 33.31 -7.25
CA GLN A 8 -50.17 31.90 -6.80
C GLN A 8 -49.89 30.92 -7.97
N VAL A 9 -49.52 29.64 -7.78
CA VAL A 9 -50.31 28.50 -7.22
C VAL A 9 -49.41 27.30 -6.87
N ASP A 10 -49.82 26.60 -5.81
CA ASP A 10 -49.28 25.38 -5.17
C ASP A 10 -49.28 24.11 -6.04
N VAL A 11 -48.29 23.21 -5.80
CA VAL A 11 -48.50 21.75 -5.82
C VAL A 11 -47.65 21.09 -4.73
N SER A 12 -48.31 20.15 -4.03
CA SER A 12 -47.99 19.46 -2.79
C SER A 12 -46.66 18.69 -2.70
N ALA A 13 -46.01 18.78 -1.53
CA ALA A 13 -45.03 17.82 -1.02
C ALA A 13 -45.47 17.32 0.37
N PRO A 14 -45.37 16.00 0.67
CA PRO A 14 -45.79 15.45 1.96
C PRO A 14 -44.73 15.65 3.06
N PRO A 15 -45.13 15.82 4.33
CA PRO A 15 -44.21 16.03 5.46
C PRO A 15 -43.63 14.72 6.00
N PHE A 16 -42.33 14.75 6.30
CA PHE A 16 -41.60 13.73 7.04
C PHE A 16 -41.63 14.10 8.53
N GLU A 17 -42.50 13.45 9.30
CA GLU A 17 -42.50 13.52 10.76
C GLU A 17 -41.62 12.39 11.32
N ALA A 18 -40.60 12.78 12.09
CA ALA A 18 -39.74 11.89 12.84
C ALA A 18 -40.29 11.74 14.27
N ALA A 19 -40.65 10.51 14.65
CA ALA A 19 -40.95 10.14 16.03
C ALA A 19 -39.90 9.13 16.53
N PHE A 20 -39.22 9.51 17.61
CA PHE A 20 -38.40 8.64 18.44
C PHE A 20 -39.29 7.76 19.33
N GLN A 21 -39.00 6.46 19.43
CA GLN A 21 -39.47 5.59 20.51
C GLN A 21 -38.31 4.70 20.99
N GLU A 22 -38.07 4.74 22.31
CA GLU A 22 -37.14 3.86 23.04
C GLU A 22 -37.77 2.47 23.30
N PRO A 23 -36.96 1.43 23.59
CA PRO A 23 -37.42 0.06 23.76
C PRO A 23 -37.65 -0.29 25.23
N GLN A 24 -38.80 -0.89 25.56
CA GLN A 24 -38.95 -1.65 26.80
C GLN A 24 -39.81 -2.91 26.59
N GLN A 25 -39.25 -4.00 27.11
CA GLN A 25 -39.91 -5.19 27.68
C GLN A 25 -40.61 -6.16 26.71
N ASP A 26 -40.07 -7.37 26.58
CA ASP A 26 -40.40 -8.44 27.53
C ASP A 26 -39.47 -9.66 27.39
N GLU A 27 -39.06 -10.15 28.56
CA GLU A 27 -38.53 -11.49 28.82
C GLU A 27 -39.71 -12.48 28.82
N GLU A 28 -39.61 -13.57 28.06
CA GLU A 28 -40.11 -14.93 28.36
C GLU A 28 -40.31 -15.71 27.05
N LEU A 29 -39.45 -16.69 26.76
CA LEU A 29 -39.93 -18.02 26.39
C LEU A 29 -38.80 -19.06 26.52
N LEU A 30 -39.08 -20.09 27.32
CA LEU A 30 -38.24 -21.23 27.65
C LEU A 30 -37.67 -21.94 26.41
N LEU A 31 -36.39 -22.32 26.49
CA LEU A 31 -35.83 -23.44 25.74
C LEU A 31 -36.05 -24.74 26.54
N ASP A 32 -36.89 -25.63 26.02
CA ASP A 32 -36.71 -27.07 26.19
C ASP A 32 -37.05 -27.78 24.87
N ALA A 33 -36.25 -28.77 24.52
CA ALA A 33 -36.09 -29.33 23.18
C ALA A 33 -37.24 -30.27 22.73
N PRO A 34 -37.50 -30.34 21.40
CA PRO A 34 -37.58 -31.66 20.77
C PRO A 34 -36.92 -31.74 19.38
N THR A 35 -36.06 -32.76 19.21
CA THR A 35 -35.83 -33.61 18.02
C THR A 35 -35.79 -32.97 16.62
N LEU A 36 -34.59 -32.95 16.02
CA LEU A 36 -34.32 -32.61 14.62
C LEU A 36 -34.70 -33.76 13.65
N PRO A 37 -35.34 -33.49 12.50
CA PRO A 37 -35.58 -34.45 11.43
C PRO A 37 -34.32 -34.73 10.58
N GLU A 38 -34.16 -35.99 10.18
CA GLU A 38 -33.03 -36.57 9.42
C GLU A 38 -33.08 -36.29 7.91
N GLU A 39 -33.06 -35.04 7.40
CA GLU A 39 -32.93 -34.85 5.94
C GLU A 39 -32.16 -33.58 5.55
N MET A 40 -30.81 -33.59 5.62
CA MET A 40 -29.95 -32.61 4.94
C MET A 40 -28.61 -33.18 4.41
N ASP A 41 -28.55 -34.47 4.07
CA ASP A 41 -27.40 -35.10 3.40
C ASP A 41 -27.49 -34.96 1.86
N ALA A 42 -27.48 -33.72 1.36
CA ALA A 42 -27.31 -33.47 -0.07
C ALA A 42 -26.78 -32.06 -0.31
N ILE A 43 -25.45 -31.91 -0.31
CA ILE A 43 -24.61 -31.18 -1.29
C ILE A 43 -23.14 -31.42 -0.84
N LEU A 44 -22.62 -32.59 -1.18
CA LEU A 44 -21.18 -32.84 -1.30
C LEU A 44 -20.90 -33.04 -2.80
N PRO A 45 -19.81 -32.48 -3.37
CA PRO A 45 -19.43 -32.79 -4.74
C PRO A 45 -19.12 -34.28 -4.85
N SER A 46 -19.81 -34.97 -5.76
CA SER A 46 -19.67 -36.40 -6.02
C SER A 46 -18.25 -36.73 -6.48
N VAL A 47 -17.55 -37.50 -5.64
CA VAL A 47 -16.29 -38.17 -5.97
C VAL A 47 -16.56 -39.20 -7.08
N PRO A 48 -15.81 -39.21 -8.20
CA PRO A 48 -15.92 -40.30 -9.16
C PRO A 48 -15.47 -41.61 -8.51
N GLN A 49 -16.40 -42.55 -8.34
CA GLN A 49 -16.11 -43.92 -7.92
C GLN A 49 -15.33 -44.62 -9.03
N ASN A 50 -14.00 -44.62 -8.92
CA ASN A 50 -13.16 -45.60 -9.58
C ASN A 50 -12.02 -45.96 -8.64
N GLY A 51 -12.07 -47.20 -8.12
CA GLY A 51 -10.97 -48.01 -7.61
C GLY A 51 -9.98 -47.38 -6.61
N GLU A 52 -10.02 -47.90 -5.37
CA GLU A 52 -8.85 -48.00 -4.46
C GLU A 52 -8.28 -46.70 -3.84
N GLU A 53 -9.08 -45.79 -3.30
CA GLU A 53 -8.54 -44.72 -2.44
C GLU A 53 -9.44 -44.44 -1.24
N GLY A 54 -9.10 -45.02 -0.09
CA GLY A 54 -9.81 -44.79 1.16
C GLY A 54 -9.56 -45.81 2.28
N GLU A 55 -8.78 -46.87 2.03
CA GLU A 55 -8.39 -47.82 3.06
C GLU A 55 -7.04 -47.41 3.64
N MET A 56 -6.99 -47.08 4.94
CA MET A 56 -5.73 -46.91 5.66
C MET A 56 -5.02 -48.26 5.73
N VAL A 57 -4.19 -48.57 4.74
CA VAL A 57 -3.37 -49.79 4.75
C VAL A 57 -2.31 -49.61 5.84
N VAL A 58 -2.51 -50.33 6.95
CA VAL A 58 -1.56 -50.41 8.06
C VAL A 58 -0.59 -51.56 7.73
N ASP A 59 0.70 -51.27 7.59
CA ASP A 59 1.72 -52.30 7.40
C ASP A 59 1.81 -53.19 8.67
N GLU A 60 2.38 -54.40 8.55
CA GLU A 60 2.49 -55.42 9.63
C GLU A 60 3.23 -54.93 10.91
N GLU A 61 3.85 -53.74 10.86
CA GLU A 61 4.48 -53.03 12.00
C GLU A 61 3.67 -51.82 12.54
N ASN A 62 2.34 -51.78 12.32
CA ASN A 62 1.44 -50.75 12.86
C ASN A 62 1.74 -49.29 12.44
N ARG A 63 2.45 -49.07 11.32
CA ARG A 63 2.72 -47.71 10.81
C ARG A 63 1.75 -47.38 9.65
N PRO A 64 1.00 -46.26 9.73
CA PRO A 64 0.10 -45.87 8.66
C PRO A 64 0.88 -45.38 7.43
N ARG A 65 0.65 -46.01 6.28
CA ARG A 65 1.15 -45.55 4.99
C ARG A 65 0.15 -44.59 4.36
N PHE A 66 0.54 -43.32 4.26
CA PHE A 66 -0.24 -42.32 3.53
C PHE A 66 0.16 -42.36 2.05
N ALA A 67 -0.84 -42.40 1.16
CA ALA A 67 -0.63 -42.18 -0.26
C ALA A 67 0.04 -40.80 -0.47
N PRO A 68 0.98 -40.66 -1.42
CA PRO A 68 1.61 -39.37 -1.70
C PRO A 68 0.54 -38.34 -2.02
N ALA A 69 0.60 -37.19 -1.34
CA ALA A 69 -0.36 -36.12 -1.53
C ALA A 69 -0.42 -35.72 -3.02
N ARG A 70 -1.63 -35.67 -3.58
CA ARG A 70 -1.85 -35.06 -4.89
C ARG A 70 -1.56 -33.56 -4.73
N ASP A 71 -0.72 -33.01 -5.60
CA ASP A 71 -0.47 -31.57 -5.66
C ASP A 71 -1.78 -30.87 -6.06
N ILE A 72 -2.56 -30.47 -5.07
CA ILE A 72 -3.70 -29.57 -5.25
C ILE A 72 -3.07 -28.21 -5.53
N ASP A 73 -3.19 -27.73 -6.77
CA ASP A 73 -2.84 -26.36 -7.11
C ASP A 73 -3.47 -25.44 -6.06
N PRO A 74 -2.68 -24.62 -5.34
CA PRO A 74 -3.25 -23.76 -4.31
C PRO A 74 -4.30 -22.89 -4.99
N VAL A 75 -5.54 -22.99 -4.53
CA VAL A 75 -6.64 -22.16 -5.03
C VAL A 75 -6.17 -20.72 -4.94
N THR A 76 -5.88 -20.12 -6.10
CA THR A 76 -5.42 -18.73 -6.19
C THR A 76 -6.59 -17.86 -5.77
N ARG A 77 -6.62 -17.54 -4.47
CA ARG A 77 -7.62 -16.66 -3.89
C ARG A 77 -7.51 -15.32 -4.63
N ILE A 78 -8.63 -14.87 -5.20
CA ILE A 78 -8.66 -13.58 -5.89
C ILE A 78 -8.57 -12.51 -4.82
N GLU A 79 -7.40 -11.91 -4.72
CA GLU A 79 -7.11 -10.83 -3.79
C GLU A 79 -7.26 -9.50 -4.52
N THR A 80 -7.83 -8.53 -3.81
CA THR A 80 -8.01 -7.18 -4.32
C THR A 80 -7.45 -6.19 -3.33
N ARG A 81 -6.70 -5.21 -3.84
CA ARG A 81 -6.05 -4.19 -3.05
C ARG A 81 -6.36 -2.81 -3.60
N LYS A 82 -6.57 -1.84 -2.72
CA LYS A 82 -6.97 -0.49 -3.10
C LYS A 82 -5.99 0.52 -2.52
N VAL A 83 -5.34 1.28 -3.39
CA VAL A 83 -4.38 2.31 -2.99
C VAL A 83 -5.03 3.69 -3.15
N PRO A 84 -5.17 4.48 -2.07
CA PRO A 84 -5.67 5.84 -2.15
C PRO A 84 -4.60 6.77 -2.74
N VAL A 85 -5.01 7.67 -3.65
CA VAL A 85 -4.11 8.63 -4.30
C VAL A 85 -4.42 10.04 -3.80
N PRO A 86 -3.42 10.79 -3.30
CA PRO A 86 -3.61 12.18 -2.90
C PRO A 86 -4.10 13.06 -4.07
N PRO A 87 -4.98 14.06 -3.82
CA PRO A 87 -5.54 14.91 -4.88
C PRO A 87 -4.48 15.62 -5.73
N HIS A 88 -3.38 16.07 -5.12
CA HIS A 88 -2.31 16.78 -5.80
C HIS A 88 -1.47 15.89 -6.75
N ARG A 89 -1.58 14.55 -6.65
CA ARG A 89 -0.92 13.58 -7.53
C ARG A 89 -1.86 12.94 -8.55
N PHE A 90 -3.15 13.25 -8.53
CA PHE A 90 -4.11 12.62 -9.43
C PHE A 90 -3.93 13.06 -10.89
N THR A 91 -3.64 14.35 -11.12
CA THR A 91 -3.34 14.89 -12.46
C THR A 91 -2.11 14.24 -13.10
N PRO A 92 -0.94 14.17 -12.42
CA PRO A 92 0.21 13.48 -13.00
C PRO A 92 -0.04 11.98 -13.17
N LEU A 93 -0.77 11.31 -12.25
CA LEU A 93 -1.15 9.91 -12.41
C LEU A 93 -1.90 9.65 -13.73
N LYS A 94 -2.87 10.52 -14.08
CA LYS A 94 -3.62 10.40 -15.32
C LYS A 94 -2.72 10.60 -16.56
N SER A 95 -1.78 11.53 -16.48
CA SER A 95 -0.84 11.81 -17.59
C SER A 95 0.18 10.69 -17.80
N SER A 96 0.69 10.10 -16.72
CA SER A 96 1.68 9.02 -16.77
C SER A 96 1.07 7.62 -16.76
N TRP A 97 -0.26 7.51 -16.67
CA TRP A 97 -0.99 6.22 -16.68
C TRP A 97 -0.54 5.28 -17.81
N PRO A 98 -0.33 5.75 -19.06
CA PRO A 98 0.11 4.89 -20.15
C PRO A 98 1.49 4.23 -19.92
N LYS A 99 2.33 4.81 -19.06
CA LYS A 99 3.62 4.25 -18.68
C LYS A 99 3.54 3.35 -17.44
N ILE A 100 2.52 3.54 -16.59
CA ILE A 100 2.35 2.84 -15.31
C ILE A 100 1.69 1.48 -15.49
N TYR A 101 0.65 1.38 -16.33
CA TYR A 101 -0.09 0.12 -16.47
C TYR A 101 0.67 -0.99 -17.22
N PRO A 102 1.49 -0.74 -18.27
CA PRO A 102 2.20 -1.80 -18.97
C PRO A 102 3.11 -2.63 -18.06
N PRO A 103 4.01 -2.05 -17.23
CA PRO A 103 4.86 -2.86 -16.38
C PRO A 103 4.07 -3.65 -15.32
N LEU A 104 2.93 -3.14 -14.85
CA LEU A 104 2.07 -3.87 -13.92
C LEU A 104 1.37 -5.08 -14.56
N VAL A 105 0.92 -4.94 -15.80
CA VAL A 105 0.22 -6.02 -16.52
C VAL A 105 1.21 -7.01 -17.13
N GLU A 106 2.33 -6.56 -17.68
CA GLU A 106 3.30 -7.44 -18.36
C GLU A 106 4.15 -8.24 -17.38
N HIS A 107 4.72 -7.58 -16.35
CA HIS A 107 5.61 -8.27 -15.39
C HIS A 107 4.84 -9.04 -14.33
N LEU A 108 3.77 -8.46 -13.78
CA LEU A 108 3.06 -9.03 -12.62
C LEU A 108 1.71 -9.67 -12.99
N LYS A 109 1.24 -9.46 -14.23
CA LYS A 109 -0.05 -10.01 -14.73
C LYS A 109 -1.24 -9.67 -13.85
N LEU A 110 -1.17 -8.50 -13.21
CA LEU A 110 -2.23 -7.97 -12.35
C LEU A 110 -3.26 -7.22 -13.19
N GLN A 111 -4.53 -7.34 -12.80
CA GLN A 111 -5.59 -6.50 -13.35
C GLN A 111 -5.61 -5.17 -12.58
N VAL A 112 -5.46 -4.06 -13.30
CA VAL A 112 -5.38 -2.73 -12.70
C VAL A 112 -6.52 -1.86 -13.21
N ARG A 113 -7.22 -1.20 -12.29
CA ARG A 113 -8.30 -0.27 -12.59
C ARG A 113 -8.12 1.04 -11.84
N MET A 114 -8.22 2.16 -12.55
CA MET A 114 -8.25 3.49 -11.94
C MET A 114 -9.70 3.94 -11.74
N ASN A 115 -10.08 4.29 -10.50
CA ASN A 115 -11.39 4.87 -10.21
C ASN A 115 -11.26 6.39 -9.99
N PRO A 116 -11.67 7.23 -10.95
CA PRO A 116 -11.51 8.68 -10.84
C PRO A 116 -12.45 9.33 -9.82
N ARG A 117 -13.60 8.73 -9.51
CA ARG A 117 -14.56 9.29 -8.54
C ARG A 117 -14.05 9.17 -7.10
N ARG A 118 -13.48 8.02 -6.76
CA ARG A 118 -12.93 7.74 -5.42
C ARG A 118 -11.44 8.07 -5.29
N LYS A 119 -10.76 8.47 -6.38
CA LYS A 119 -9.31 8.73 -6.43
C LYS A 119 -8.49 7.55 -5.87
N GLN A 120 -8.87 6.34 -6.30
CA GLN A 120 -8.26 5.10 -5.86
C GLN A 120 -7.82 4.28 -7.07
N VAL A 121 -6.68 3.59 -6.93
CA VAL A 121 -6.22 2.57 -7.87
C VAL A 121 -6.52 1.21 -7.26
N GLU A 122 -7.28 0.40 -7.98
CA GLU A 122 -7.65 -0.96 -7.59
C GLU A 122 -6.74 -1.95 -8.34
N LEU A 123 -6.05 -2.80 -7.61
CA LEU A 123 -5.27 -3.92 -8.12
C LEU A 123 -6.01 -5.22 -7.78
N ARG A 124 -6.02 -6.17 -8.71
CA ARG A 124 -6.65 -7.48 -8.54
C ARG A 124 -5.71 -8.55 -9.10
N THR A 125 -5.57 -9.65 -8.37
CA THR A 125 -4.82 -10.83 -8.85
C THR A 125 -5.62 -11.56 -9.92
N SER A 126 -4.95 -12.08 -10.94
CA SER A 126 -5.56 -12.87 -12.01
C SER A 126 -5.05 -14.31 -11.94
N LYS A 127 -5.70 -15.22 -12.68
CA LYS A 127 -5.25 -16.63 -12.80
C LYS A 127 -3.84 -16.77 -13.39
N HIS A 128 -3.32 -15.72 -14.03
CA HIS A 128 -2.01 -15.72 -14.65
C HIS A 128 -0.90 -15.19 -13.73
N THR A 129 -1.27 -14.65 -12.56
CA THR A 129 -0.31 -14.21 -11.54
C THR A 129 0.25 -15.43 -10.82
N THR A 130 1.53 -15.72 -11.04
CA THR A 130 2.23 -16.89 -10.48
C THR A 130 2.89 -16.60 -9.13
N GLU A 131 3.20 -15.33 -8.85
CA GLU A 131 3.95 -14.90 -7.67
C GLU A 131 2.99 -14.34 -6.60
N ASP A 132 3.01 -14.91 -5.40
CA ASP A 132 2.21 -14.48 -4.25
C ASP A 132 2.57 -13.03 -3.82
N GLY A 133 3.85 -12.66 -3.91
CA GLY A 133 4.33 -11.31 -3.61
C GLY A 133 4.03 -10.25 -4.67
N ALA A 134 3.46 -10.62 -5.82
CA ALA A 134 3.22 -9.68 -6.92
C ALA A 134 2.26 -8.55 -6.52
N LEU A 135 1.22 -8.86 -5.74
CA LEU A 135 0.25 -7.85 -5.33
C LEU A 135 0.88 -6.80 -4.40
N GLN A 136 1.80 -7.21 -3.53
CA GLN A 136 2.55 -6.31 -2.65
C GLN A 136 3.49 -5.41 -3.46
N LYS A 137 4.27 -5.97 -4.39
CA LYS A 137 5.14 -5.18 -5.29
C LYS A 137 4.33 -4.18 -6.13
N GLY A 138 3.15 -4.60 -6.61
CA GLY A 138 2.22 -3.74 -7.33
C GLY A 138 1.68 -2.59 -6.48
N GLU A 139 1.32 -2.85 -5.21
CA GLU A 139 0.97 -1.78 -4.27
C GLU A 139 2.15 -0.83 -4.04
N ASP A 140 3.33 -1.36 -3.74
CA ASP A 140 4.50 -0.55 -3.39
C ASP A 140 4.93 0.34 -4.57
N PHE A 141 4.79 -0.15 -5.80
CA PHE A 141 4.98 0.65 -7.01
C PHE A 141 4.00 1.82 -7.12
N VAL A 142 2.70 1.57 -6.95
CA VAL A 142 1.69 2.63 -6.99
C VAL A 142 1.90 3.60 -5.83
N LYS A 143 2.23 3.09 -4.64
CA LYS A 143 2.51 3.87 -3.45
C LYS A 143 3.73 4.76 -3.66
N ALA A 144 4.84 4.26 -4.22
CA ALA A 144 6.00 5.06 -4.59
C ALA A 144 5.62 6.25 -5.47
N PHE A 145 4.80 6.00 -6.50
CA PHE A 145 4.29 7.05 -7.37
C PHE A 145 3.39 8.05 -6.63
N THR A 146 2.58 7.62 -5.65
CA THR A 146 1.79 8.55 -4.84
C THR A 146 2.64 9.42 -3.91
N LEU A 147 3.76 8.90 -3.41
CA LEU A 147 4.67 9.61 -2.51
C LEU A 147 5.53 10.67 -3.21
N GLY A 148 5.61 10.62 -4.54
CA GLY A 148 6.20 11.69 -5.32
C GLY A 148 7.30 11.25 -6.28
N PHE A 149 7.72 9.99 -6.24
CA PHE A 149 8.77 9.46 -7.11
C PHE A 149 8.36 9.51 -8.58
N ASP A 150 9.37 9.52 -9.45
CA ASP A 150 9.17 9.43 -10.88
C ASP A 150 8.81 7.99 -11.28
N VAL A 151 8.20 7.82 -12.45
CA VAL A 151 7.78 6.51 -12.96
C VAL A 151 8.99 5.61 -13.20
N ASP A 152 10.08 6.17 -13.73
CA ASP A 152 11.29 5.39 -14.05
C ASP A 152 11.98 4.87 -12.78
N ASP A 153 12.02 5.68 -11.72
CA ASP A 153 12.53 5.25 -10.41
C ASP A 153 11.59 4.22 -9.76
N ALA A 154 10.27 4.36 -9.94
CA ALA A 154 9.30 3.37 -9.44
C ALA A 154 9.44 2.03 -10.17
N ILE A 155 9.73 2.01 -11.48
CA ILE A 155 9.97 0.77 -12.23
C ILE A 155 11.16 -0.01 -11.65
N ALA A 156 12.14 0.67 -11.06
CA ALA A 156 13.27 0.01 -10.40
C ALA A 156 12.84 -0.88 -9.23
N LEU A 157 11.76 -0.52 -8.50
CA LEU A 157 11.19 -1.34 -7.41
C LEU A 157 10.58 -2.65 -7.93
N LEU A 158 10.09 -2.66 -9.18
CA LEU A 158 9.54 -3.87 -9.79
C LEU A 158 10.64 -4.83 -10.27
N ARG A 159 11.83 -4.31 -10.55
CA ARG A 159 12.95 -5.09 -11.08
C ARG A 159 13.83 -5.69 -9.98
N LEU A 160 14.07 -4.96 -8.89
CA LEU A 160 14.92 -5.39 -7.78
C LEU A 160 14.13 -5.36 -6.47
N ASP A 161 14.14 -6.48 -5.76
CA ASP A 161 13.40 -6.66 -4.50
C ASP A 161 14.13 -6.06 -3.28
N ASP A 162 15.41 -5.73 -3.44
CA ASP A 162 16.27 -5.19 -2.38
C ASP A 162 16.07 -3.68 -2.13
N LEU A 163 15.12 -3.07 -2.85
CA LEU A 163 14.89 -1.65 -2.88
C LEU A 163 13.69 -1.29 -2.00
N TYR A 164 13.93 -0.44 -1.00
CA TYR A 164 12.94 -0.06 0.00
C TYR A 164 12.59 1.42 -0.13
N ILE A 165 11.41 1.76 0.37
CA ILE A 165 10.96 3.16 0.52
C ILE A 165 10.85 3.44 2.01
N GLU A 166 11.56 4.46 2.47
CA GLU A 166 11.44 4.97 3.83
C GLU A 166 10.83 6.36 3.81
N THR A 167 9.82 6.58 4.66
CA THR A 167 9.23 7.90 4.88
C THR A 167 9.70 8.42 6.22
N PHE A 168 10.20 9.65 6.20
CA PHE A 168 10.79 10.30 7.34
C PHE A 168 10.14 11.67 7.54
N GLU A 169 9.77 12.02 8.77
CA GLU A 169 9.22 13.33 9.09
C GLU A 169 10.25 14.19 9.84
N ILE A 170 10.38 15.46 9.45
CA ILE A 170 11.38 16.38 10.03
C ILE A 170 11.10 16.62 11.53
N ARG A 171 9.84 16.50 11.95
CA ARG A 171 9.39 16.73 13.33
C ARG A 171 9.99 15.73 14.32
N ASP A 172 10.32 14.52 13.89
CA ASP A 172 10.78 13.45 14.78
C ASP A 172 12.17 13.72 15.36
N VAL A 173 13.00 14.55 14.70
CA VAL A 173 14.39 14.83 15.13
C VAL A 173 14.49 15.96 16.14
N LYS A 174 13.56 16.92 16.10
CA LYS A 174 13.64 18.12 16.91
C LYS A 174 12.28 18.47 17.51
N GLN A 175 12.15 18.20 18.80
CA GLN A 175 10.91 18.37 19.58
C GLN A 175 10.42 19.82 19.71
N VAL A 176 11.26 20.82 19.40
CA VAL A 176 10.90 22.25 19.49
C VAL A 176 11.25 22.95 18.18
N MET A 177 10.31 22.93 17.23
CA MET A 177 10.40 23.73 16.01
C MET A 177 9.16 24.61 15.89
N GLY A 178 9.36 25.92 15.96
CA GLY A 178 8.45 26.85 15.28
C GLY A 178 8.59 26.70 13.77
N ASN A 179 7.58 27.17 13.01
CA ASN A 179 7.50 27.03 11.56
C ASN A 179 8.77 27.50 10.81
N GLU A 180 9.45 28.51 11.34
CA GLU A 180 10.69 29.07 10.77
C GLU A 180 11.87 28.09 10.81
N ALA A 181 11.97 27.29 11.88
CA ALA A 181 13.05 26.32 12.02
C ALA A 181 12.92 25.16 11.01
N GLN A 182 11.68 24.78 10.67
CA GLN A 182 11.38 23.77 9.66
C GLN A 182 11.73 24.27 8.25
N GLY A 183 11.33 25.50 7.91
CA GLY A 183 11.69 26.12 6.63
C GLY A 183 13.22 26.22 6.43
N ARG A 184 13.95 26.57 7.50
CA ARG A 184 15.42 26.59 7.47
C ARG A 184 16.02 25.18 7.30
N ALA A 185 15.48 24.17 7.97
CA ALA A 185 15.95 22.80 7.82
C ALA A 185 15.75 22.28 6.38
N ILE A 186 14.58 22.51 5.80
CA ILE A 186 14.27 22.18 4.41
C ILE A 186 15.24 22.91 3.46
N GLY A 187 15.47 24.21 3.69
CA GLY A 187 16.42 25.00 2.89
C GLY A 187 17.85 24.45 2.91
N ARG A 188 18.27 23.84 4.02
CA ARG A 188 19.59 23.18 4.12
C ARG A 188 19.66 21.83 3.42
N ILE A 189 18.58 21.07 3.45
CA ILE A 189 18.49 19.74 2.79
C ILE A 189 18.45 19.92 1.28
N ALA A 190 17.59 20.82 0.79
CA ALA A 190 17.51 21.14 -0.63
C ALA A 190 18.81 21.83 -1.10
N GLY A 191 19.28 22.83 -0.37
CA GLY A 191 20.34 23.73 -0.82
C GLY A 191 19.87 24.59 -2.00
N LYS A 192 20.78 25.42 -2.54
CA LYS A 192 20.48 26.23 -3.73
C LYS A 192 20.21 25.30 -4.92
N ASP A 193 19.04 25.45 -5.56
CA ASP A 193 18.60 24.66 -6.72
C ASP A 193 18.60 23.14 -6.50
N GLY A 194 18.44 22.67 -5.25
CA GLY A 194 18.47 21.24 -4.96
C GLY A 194 19.89 20.63 -4.96
N LYS A 195 20.96 21.41 -5.09
CA LYS A 195 22.34 20.89 -5.22
C LYS A 195 22.75 19.97 -4.07
N THR A 196 22.33 20.29 -2.85
CA THR A 196 22.65 19.48 -1.67
C THR A 196 21.89 18.15 -1.71
N LYS A 197 20.61 18.18 -2.09
CA LYS A 197 19.80 16.97 -2.31
C LYS A 197 20.45 16.06 -3.36
N PHE A 198 20.78 16.61 -4.53
CA PHE A 198 21.39 15.85 -5.62
C PHE A 198 22.77 15.29 -5.26
N ALA A 199 23.57 16.03 -4.48
CA ALA A 199 24.85 15.54 -4.00
C ALA A 199 24.69 14.32 -3.07
N ILE A 200 23.71 14.35 -2.16
CA ILE A 200 23.39 13.24 -1.27
C ILE A 200 22.85 12.04 -2.07
N GLU A 201 21.93 12.27 -3.01
CA GLU A 201 21.37 11.25 -3.88
C GLU A 201 22.47 10.51 -4.67
N ASN A 202 23.37 11.24 -5.32
CA ASN A 202 24.44 10.65 -6.12
C ASN A 202 25.45 9.88 -5.26
N ALA A 203 25.82 10.43 -4.11
CA ALA A 203 26.84 9.82 -3.27
C ALA A 203 26.31 8.58 -2.51
N SER A 204 25.04 8.58 -2.10
CA SER A 204 24.40 7.43 -1.45
C SER A 204 23.73 6.46 -2.44
N LYS A 205 23.63 6.81 -3.73
CA LYS A 205 22.86 6.08 -4.75
C LYS A 205 21.42 5.83 -4.31
N THR A 206 20.78 6.87 -3.78
CA THR A 206 19.37 6.88 -3.39
C THR A 206 18.61 7.90 -4.21
N ARG A 207 17.28 7.78 -4.23
CA ARG A 207 16.37 8.80 -4.76
C ARG A 207 15.63 9.43 -3.61
N ILE A 208 15.61 10.76 -3.54
CA ILE A 208 15.03 11.49 -2.43
C ILE A 208 13.98 12.46 -2.96
N VAL A 209 12.77 12.34 -2.45
CA VAL A 209 11.68 13.29 -2.68
C VAL A 209 11.46 14.07 -1.39
N LEU A 210 11.42 15.39 -1.51
CA LEU A 210 11.16 16.28 -0.38
C LEU A 210 9.76 16.89 -0.55
N ALA A 211 8.89 16.64 0.43
CA ALA A 211 7.50 17.06 0.48
C ALA A 211 7.23 17.81 1.80
N ASP A 212 7.66 19.08 1.85
CA ASP A 212 7.56 19.98 3.00
C ASP A 212 8.02 19.34 4.33
N SER A 213 7.10 18.76 5.10
CA SER A 213 7.39 18.07 6.37
C SER A 213 7.98 16.67 6.20
N LYS A 214 7.62 15.98 5.11
CA LYS A 214 7.95 14.59 4.87
C LYS A 214 9.03 14.45 3.80
N ILE A 215 9.95 13.54 4.04
CA ILE A 215 11.04 13.20 3.14
C ILE A 215 10.90 11.72 2.84
N HIS A 216 10.85 11.38 1.56
CA HIS A 216 10.78 10.00 1.10
C HIS A 216 12.13 9.63 0.49
N ILE A 217 12.71 8.52 0.93
CA ILE A 217 13.98 8.01 0.46
C ILE A 217 13.73 6.63 -0.15
N LEU A 218 14.20 6.43 -1.36
CA LEU A 218 14.16 5.16 -2.07
C LEU A 218 15.58 4.66 -2.30
N GLY A 219 15.86 3.41 -1.93
CA GLY A 219 17.21 2.86 -1.98
C GLY A 219 17.35 1.49 -1.34
N ALA A 220 18.55 0.93 -1.41
CA ALA A 220 18.89 -0.24 -0.61
C ALA A 220 18.93 0.16 0.89
N TYR A 221 18.61 -0.77 1.78
CA TYR A 221 18.51 -0.48 3.23
C TYR A 221 19.74 0.24 3.82
N LYS A 222 20.96 -0.24 3.50
CA LYS A 222 22.22 0.38 3.95
C LYS A 222 22.40 1.82 3.42
N ASN A 223 22.01 2.05 2.18
CA ASN A 223 22.12 3.35 1.53
C ASN A 223 21.10 4.34 2.09
N ILE A 224 19.88 3.89 2.36
CA ILE A 224 18.84 4.69 3.01
C ILE A 224 19.33 5.14 4.39
N HIS A 225 19.95 4.23 5.17
CA HIS A 225 20.49 4.59 6.47
C HIS A 225 21.55 5.70 6.38
N MET A 226 22.48 5.61 5.43
CA MET A 226 23.49 6.65 5.19
C MET A 226 22.87 8.00 4.79
N ALA A 227 21.87 7.98 3.88
CA ALA A 227 21.17 9.17 3.44
C ALA A 227 20.41 9.83 4.60
N ARG A 228 19.70 9.04 5.40
CA ARG A 228 18.98 9.47 6.61
C ARG A 228 19.92 10.11 7.62
N GLU A 229 21.05 9.48 7.96
CA GLU A 229 22.02 10.06 8.90
C GLU A 229 22.57 11.42 8.40
N SER A 230 22.79 11.53 7.09
CA SER A 230 23.24 12.77 6.45
C SER A 230 22.18 13.87 6.53
N ILE A 231 20.91 13.52 6.27
CA ILE A 231 19.76 14.45 6.38
C ILE A 231 19.57 14.90 7.83
N VAL A 232 19.57 13.96 8.79
CA VAL A 232 19.46 14.25 10.23
C VAL A 232 20.60 15.18 10.67
N SER A 233 21.83 14.93 10.22
CA SER A 233 22.99 15.78 10.51
C SER A 233 22.82 17.22 9.99
N LEU A 234 22.21 17.40 8.81
CA LEU A 234 21.90 18.72 8.26
C LEU A 234 20.80 19.43 9.07
N ILE A 235 19.75 18.70 9.48
CA ILE A 235 18.66 19.22 10.32
C ILE A 235 19.21 19.69 11.68
N LEU A 236 20.10 18.90 12.30
CA LEU A 236 20.66 19.17 13.63
C LEU A 236 21.55 20.42 13.67
N GLY A 237 22.11 20.85 12.55
CA GLY A 237 22.98 22.03 12.58
C GLY A 237 24.32 21.88 11.89
N LYS A 238 24.76 20.66 11.54
CA LYS A 238 26.14 20.43 11.07
C LYS A 238 26.42 21.17 9.76
N PRO A 239 27.59 21.83 9.61
CA PRO A 239 27.91 22.56 8.39
C PRO A 239 27.93 21.61 7.17
N PRO A 240 27.35 22.00 6.01
CA PRO A 240 27.23 21.12 4.84
C PRO A 240 28.58 20.54 4.37
N SER A 241 29.66 21.32 4.44
CA SER A 241 31.00 20.87 4.06
C SER A 241 31.46 19.63 4.82
N LYS A 242 31.15 19.55 6.12
CA LYS A 242 31.49 18.38 6.95
C LYS A 242 30.61 17.18 6.61
N VAL A 243 29.34 17.41 6.29
CA VAL A 243 28.43 16.34 5.86
C VAL A 243 28.89 15.73 4.54
N TYR A 244 29.30 16.54 3.55
CA TYR A 244 29.83 16.02 2.29
C TYR A 244 31.11 15.22 2.46
N GLY A 245 32.04 15.67 3.32
CA GLY A 245 33.25 14.93 3.64
C GLY A 245 32.95 13.55 4.22
N ASN A 246 32.08 13.50 5.23
CA ASN A 246 31.68 12.23 5.85
C ASN A 246 30.96 11.31 4.86
N LEU A 247 30.01 11.84 4.08
CA LEU A 247 29.25 11.07 3.11
C LEU A 247 30.17 10.47 2.04
N ARG A 248 31.16 11.23 1.56
CA ARG A 248 32.16 10.73 0.60
C ARG A 248 33.01 9.60 1.18
N THR A 249 33.47 9.72 2.42
CA THR A 249 34.29 8.67 3.08
C THR A 249 33.47 7.40 3.32
N VAL A 250 32.23 7.53 3.80
CA VAL A 250 31.33 6.40 4.06
C VAL A 250 30.93 5.72 2.74
N ALA A 251 30.61 6.49 1.69
CA ALA A 251 30.29 5.96 0.38
C ALA A 251 31.48 5.22 -0.26
N ALA A 252 32.71 5.74 -0.11
CA ALA A 252 33.92 5.06 -0.57
C ALA A 252 34.09 3.71 0.13
N ARG A 253 33.96 3.68 1.47
CA ARG A 253 34.06 2.46 2.27
C ARG A 253 32.97 1.43 1.93
N MET A 254 31.75 1.87 1.62
CA MET A 254 30.68 0.94 1.20
C MET A 254 30.89 0.36 -0.20
N LYS A 255 31.68 1.03 -1.05
CA LYS A 255 32.01 0.54 -2.38
C LYS A 255 33.17 -0.46 -2.33
N GLU A 256 34.05 -0.34 -1.35
CA GLU A 256 35.09 -1.34 -1.09
C GLU A 256 34.45 -2.64 -0.62
N ARG A 257 34.58 -3.65 -1.47
CA ARG A 257 34.12 -5.01 -1.21
C ARG A 257 35.31 -5.75 -0.59
N PHE A 258 35.20 -6.05 0.71
CA PHE A 258 36.10 -7.01 1.36
C PHE A 258 35.83 -8.42 0.84
#